data_AF-A0A1I5A6V9-F1
#
_entry.id   AF-A0A1I5A6V9-F1
#
_cell.length_a   1.000
_cell.length_b   1.000
_cell.length_c   1.000
_cell.angle_alpha   90.00
_cell.angle_beta   90.00
_cell.angle_gamma   90.00
#
_symmetry.space_group_name_H-M   'P 1'
#
loop_
_entity.id
_entity.type
_entity.pdbx_description
1 polymer ?
#
loop_
_entity_poly.entity_id
_entity_poly.type
_entity_poly.pdbx_seq_one_letter_code
_entity_poly.pdbx_strand_id
1 'polypeptide(L)'
;MSCLFAWWTVAHKKRFEWSGICTNLGACSRGRMPSVIYNPKTYATIPVGVVVRRAPGVTRWAAWSWRAVSVLPGAGSADWRELRRDGDTVDYHAATAVMELHGAETESYLQGISARVPSVYVVMRARIAEDAASRPFEVVLVTASPFEAQDYADTGEEIVEKVAMPEGLVAWVREFVEEHHQEEEFKKRRRDKTDVNGVEDGIGDPRIHQISDVYRAPDASRKGRVH
;
A
#
# COMPACT_ATOMS: atom_id res chain seq x y z
N MET A 1 0.35 -19.33 -27.56
CA MET A 1 -0.38 -18.45 -28.50
C MET A 1 -1.48 -17.77 -27.69
N SER A 2 -1.16 -16.91 -26.73
CA SER A 2 -0.50 -15.60 -26.87
C SER A 2 -1.35 -14.67 -27.73
N CYS A 3 -2.13 -13.80 -27.09
CA CYS A 3 -2.48 -12.42 -27.48
C CYS A 3 -3.86 -12.00 -26.93
N LEU A 4 -3.89 -11.46 -25.71
CA LEU A 4 -4.90 -10.45 -25.30
C LEU A 4 -4.24 -9.26 -24.55
N PHE A 5 -2.93 -9.07 -24.71
CA PHE A 5 -2.19 -7.85 -24.39
C PHE A 5 -2.00 -7.06 -25.69
N ALA A 6 -3.01 -6.33 -26.15
CA ALA A 6 -2.88 -5.57 -27.39
C ALA A 6 -3.81 -4.37 -27.50
N TRP A 7 -4.04 -3.61 -26.42
CA TRP A 7 -4.63 -2.27 -26.51
C TRP A 7 -3.92 -1.34 -25.51
N TRP A 8 -2.61 -1.24 -25.66
CA TRP A 8 -1.74 -0.35 -24.89
C TRP A 8 -0.86 0.43 -25.86
N THR A 9 -1.45 1.28 -26.71
CA THR A 9 -0.67 2.31 -27.42
C THR A 9 -1.53 3.43 -27.99
N VAL A 10 -1.09 4.65 -27.69
CA VAL A 10 -1.34 5.93 -28.38
C VAL A 10 -2.71 6.59 -28.18
N ALA A 11 -2.79 7.55 -27.26
CA ALA A 11 -3.46 8.83 -27.51
C ALA A 11 -3.02 9.94 -26.54
N HIS A 12 -2.23 10.87 -27.09
CA HIS A 12 -2.06 12.27 -26.71
C HIS A 12 -1.66 12.65 -25.29
N LYS A 13 -0.32 12.72 -25.14
CA LYS A 13 0.46 13.60 -24.28
C LYS A 13 0.00 15.08 -24.42
N LYS A 14 -1.04 15.49 -23.72
CA LYS A 14 -1.23 16.89 -23.34
C LYS A 14 -0.62 17.09 -21.96
N ARG A 15 0.63 17.55 -21.98
CA ARG A 15 1.36 18.06 -20.82
C ARG A 15 0.54 19.22 -20.24
N PHE A 16 -0.27 18.94 -19.23
CA PHE A 16 -0.87 19.98 -18.41
C PHE A 16 0.22 20.44 -17.45
N GLU A 17 0.83 21.59 -17.77
CA GLU A 17 1.71 22.32 -16.87
C GLU A 17 0.93 22.72 -15.63
N TRP A 18 1.15 22.02 -14.52
CA TRP A 18 0.91 22.55 -13.18
C TRP A 18 2.07 23.47 -12.80
N SER A 19 2.21 24.59 -13.52
CA SER A 19 3.08 25.68 -13.10
C SER A 19 2.31 26.53 -12.09
N GLY A 20 2.59 26.31 -10.81
CA GLY A 20 2.36 27.31 -9.77
C GLY A 20 1.20 27.06 -8.83
N ILE A 21 1.34 26.09 -7.92
CA ILE A 21 0.63 26.12 -6.64
C ILE A 21 1.60 25.68 -5.52
N CYS A 22 2.05 26.68 -4.77
CA CYS A 22 2.53 26.61 -3.38
C CYS A 22 3.96 26.11 -3.08
N THR A 23 4.96 26.87 -3.49
CA THR A 23 6.13 27.13 -2.62
C THR A 23 5.78 28.22 -1.62
N ASN A 24 5.27 27.84 -0.45
CA ASN A 24 5.37 28.66 0.77
C ASN A 24 5.35 27.75 1.99
N LEU A 25 6.54 27.25 2.32
CA LEU A 25 6.87 26.65 3.61
C LEU A 25 6.83 27.73 4.69
N GLY A 26 5.64 27.96 5.24
CA GLY A 26 5.40 28.77 6.43
C GLY A 26 5.07 27.88 7.63
N ALA A 27 6.09 27.60 8.44
CA ALA A 27 6.06 27.16 9.85
C ALA A 27 4.77 26.47 10.37
N CYS A 28 4.77 25.14 10.37
CA CYS A 28 3.88 24.34 11.23
C CYS A 28 4.72 23.69 12.35
N SER A 29 4.24 23.81 13.58
CA SER A 29 4.90 23.48 14.84
C SER A 29 5.42 22.04 14.93
N ARG A 30 6.62 21.90 15.52
CA ARG A 30 7.36 20.66 15.81
C ARG A 30 6.55 19.66 16.65
N GLY A 31 5.80 18.79 15.99
CA GLY A 31 5.50 17.44 16.49
C GLY A 31 6.62 16.51 16.04
N ARG A 32 7.29 15.84 16.98
CA ARG A 32 8.32 14.84 16.69
C ARG A 32 7.64 13.64 16.03
N MET A 33 7.54 13.64 14.69
CA MET A 33 7.19 12.44 13.94
C MET A 33 8.33 11.41 14.12
N PRO A 34 8.03 10.13 14.42
CA PRO A 34 9.05 9.10 14.43
C PRO A 34 9.71 9.08 13.04
N SER A 35 11.04 9.05 13.01
CA SER A 35 11.83 9.04 11.78
C SER A 35 11.64 7.70 11.08
N VAL A 36 10.52 7.55 10.37
CA VAL A 36 10.39 6.58 9.30
C VAL A 36 11.40 7.02 8.24
N ILE A 37 12.22 6.09 7.77
CA ILE A 37 13.19 6.33 6.70
C ILE A 37 12.37 6.65 5.44
N TYR A 38 12.06 7.94 5.24
CA TYR A 38 11.38 8.40 4.05
C TYR A 38 12.40 8.41 2.91
N ASN A 39 12.33 7.42 2.02
CA ASN A 39 13.05 7.50 0.76
C ASN A 39 12.19 8.36 -0.20
N PRO A 40 12.48 9.65 -0.39
CA PRO A 40 11.62 10.53 -1.21
C PRO A 40 11.52 10.09 -2.68
N LYS A 41 12.31 9.11 -3.11
CA LYS A 41 12.27 8.53 -4.46
C LYS A 41 11.22 7.42 -4.63
N THR A 42 10.41 7.11 -3.63
CA THR A 42 9.52 5.93 -3.68
C THR A 42 8.18 6.14 -2.96
N TYR A 43 7.89 7.36 -2.54
CA TYR A 43 6.71 7.71 -1.75
C TYR A 43 6.07 8.97 -2.32
N ALA A 44 4.74 8.96 -2.44
CA ALA A 44 3.97 10.14 -2.81
C ALA A 44 2.77 10.28 -1.85
N THR A 45 2.41 11.51 -1.48
CA THR A 45 1.31 11.76 -0.56
C THR A 45 0.40 12.86 -1.06
N ILE A 46 -0.90 12.74 -0.78
CA ILE A 46 -1.90 13.76 -1.09
C ILE A 46 -2.98 13.78 -0.01
N PRO A 47 -3.42 14.94 0.48
CA PRO A 47 -4.58 15.02 1.36
C PRO A 47 -5.85 14.70 0.56
N VAL A 48 -6.70 13.82 1.10
CA VAL A 48 -7.95 13.39 0.50
C VAL A 48 -9.08 13.60 1.49
N GLY A 49 -10.03 14.45 1.12
CA GLY A 49 -11.27 14.63 1.85
C GLY A 49 -12.24 13.49 1.59
N VAL A 50 -12.80 12.91 2.64
CA VAL A 50 -13.79 11.83 2.56
C VAL A 50 -15.19 12.39 2.70
N VAL A 51 -16.05 12.11 1.73
CA VAL A 51 -17.46 12.51 1.76
C VAL A 51 -18.32 11.32 2.17
N VAL A 52 -19.00 11.45 3.31
CA VAL A 52 -19.95 10.47 3.83
C VAL A 52 -21.36 10.98 3.64
N ARG A 53 -22.20 10.18 3.00
CA ARG A 53 -23.62 10.45 2.82
C ARG A 53 -24.43 9.83 3.93
N ARG A 54 -25.31 10.62 4.54
CA ARG A 54 -26.47 10.15 5.30
C ARG A 54 -27.68 10.11 4.39
N ALA A 55 -28.36 8.98 4.31
CA ALA A 55 -29.62 8.84 3.58
C ALA A 55 -30.65 8.09 4.45
N PRO A 56 -31.96 8.27 4.24
CA PRO A 56 -32.97 7.49 4.94
C PRO A 56 -32.73 6.00 4.72
N GLY A 57 -32.81 5.22 5.80
CA GLY A 57 -32.59 3.79 5.74
C GLY A 57 -33.72 3.08 5.01
N VAL A 58 -33.36 2.05 4.25
CA VAL A 58 -34.32 1.27 3.44
C VAL A 58 -35.00 0.15 4.24
N THR A 59 -34.59 -0.07 5.50
CA THR A 59 -35.13 -1.13 6.35
C THR A 59 -35.73 -0.56 7.63
N ARG A 60 -36.68 -1.29 8.23
CA ARG A 60 -37.30 -0.91 9.51
C ARG A 60 -36.33 -0.86 10.70
N TRP A 61 -35.14 -1.44 10.57
CA TRP A 61 -34.18 -1.63 11.66
C TRP A 61 -33.14 -0.51 11.74
N ALA A 62 -32.97 0.24 10.66
CA ALA A 62 -32.05 1.37 10.60
C ALA A 62 -32.76 2.56 9.98
N ALA A 63 -33.01 3.60 10.77
CA ALA A 63 -33.64 4.83 10.28
C ALA A 63 -32.74 5.58 9.28
N TRP A 64 -31.42 5.41 9.39
CA TRP A 64 -30.42 6.07 8.56
C TRP A 64 -29.44 5.05 7.99
N SER A 65 -29.05 5.25 6.73
CA SER A 65 -27.93 4.59 6.08
C SER A 65 -26.80 5.59 5.88
N TRP A 66 -25.58 5.13 6.13
CA TRP A 66 -24.38 5.92 6.01
C TRP A 66 -23.41 5.21 5.08
N ARG A 67 -22.85 5.93 4.10
CA ARG A 67 -21.89 5.37 3.15
C ARG A 67 -20.87 6.43 2.73
N ALA A 68 -19.62 6.03 2.52
CA ALA A 68 -18.67 6.89 1.82
C ALA A 68 -19.06 6.93 0.33
N VAL A 69 -19.25 8.13 -0.24
CA VAL A 69 -19.79 8.29 -1.60
C VAL A 69 -18.82 8.96 -2.56
N SER A 70 -17.91 9.78 -2.05
CA SER A 70 -16.97 10.55 -2.88
C SER A 70 -15.71 10.87 -2.09
N VAL A 71 -14.63 11.08 -2.82
CA VAL A 71 -13.37 11.60 -2.30
C VAL A 71 -13.01 12.93 -2.97
N LEU A 72 -12.35 13.82 -2.25
CA LEU A 72 -11.96 15.16 -2.68
C LEU A 72 -10.43 15.29 -2.58
N PRO A 73 -9.68 15.13 -3.70
CA PRO A 73 -8.23 15.29 -3.67
C PRO A 73 -7.87 16.76 -3.39
N GLY A 74 -6.86 17.00 -2.54
CA GLY A 74 -6.42 18.35 -2.19
C GLY A 74 -7.33 19.08 -1.21
N ALA A 75 -8.27 18.40 -0.56
CA ALA A 75 -9.17 19.04 0.39
C ALA A 75 -8.42 19.51 1.66
N GLY A 76 -8.80 20.68 2.17
CA GLY A 76 -8.37 21.14 3.50
C GLY A 76 -9.10 20.37 4.61
N SER A 77 -8.61 20.47 5.85
CA SER A 77 -9.18 19.77 6.99
C SER A 77 -10.66 20.09 7.20
N ALA A 78 -11.43 19.05 7.55
CA ALA A 78 -12.81 19.19 7.96
C ALA A 78 -13.16 18.19 9.06
N ASP A 79 -14.16 18.55 9.85
CA ASP A 79 -14.78 17.71 10.86
C ASP A 79 -16.29 17.75 10.63
N TRP A 80 -16.81 16.71 9.96
CA TRP A 80 -18.24 16.53 9.68
C TRP A 80 -18.97 17.76 9.14
N ARG A 81 -18.33 18.48 8.21
CA ARG A 81 -18.90 19.68 7.59
C ARG A 81 -19.95 19.30 6.55
N GLU A 82 -21.16 19.82 6.68
CA GLU A 82 -22.20 19.65 5.65
C GLU A 82 -21.76 20.32 4.34
N LEU A 83 -21.79 19.56 3.24
CA LEU A 83 -21.47 20.03 1.89
C LEU A 83 -22.74 20.34 1.10
N ARG A 84 -23.71 19.42 1.17
CA ARG A 84 -24.94 19.48 0.38
C ARG A 84 -26.05 18.73 1.09
N ARG A 85 -27.28 19.23 0.95
CA ARG A 85 -28.51 18.59 1.40
C ARG A 85 -29.50 18.51 0.25
N ASP A 86 -30.11 17.34 0.11
CA ASP A 86 -31.17 17.05 -0.85
C ASP A 86 -32.27 16.25 -0.15
N GLY A 87 -33.32 16.94 0.29
CA GLY A 87 -34.35 16.38 1.17
C GLY A 87 -33.74 15.82 2.46
N ASP A 88 -33.97 14.53 2.70
CA ASP A 88 -33.44 13.78 3.86
C ASP A 88 -32.02 13.23 3.64
N THR A 89 -31.46 13.42 2.44
CA THR A 89 -30.09 13.01 2.11
C THR A 89 -29.13 14.16 2.35
N VAL A 90 -28.04 13.90 3.08
CA VAL A 90 -27.02 14.91 3.40
C VAL A 90 -25.64 14.36 3.13
N ASP A 91 -24.83 15.11 2.39
CA ASP A 91 -23.43 14.81 2.11
C ASP A 91 -22.55 15.62 3.07
N TYR A 92 -21.73 14.94 3.87
CA TYR A 92 -20.79 15.54 4.83
C TYR A 92 -19.36 15.31 4.40
N HIS A 93 -18.51 16.33 4.48
CA HIS A 93 -17.06 16.13 4.52
C HIS A 93 -16.70 15.66 5.93
N ALA A 94 -16.58 14.35 6.10
CA ALA A 94 -16.43 13.71 7.40
C ALA A 94 -15.04 13.98 8.00
N ALA A 95 -13.99 13.74 7.21
CA ALA A 95 -12.61 13.97 7.59
C ALA A 95 -11.72 14.13 6.36
N THR A 96 -10.52 14.66 6.56
CA THR A 96 -9.45 14.66 5.57
C THR A 96 -8.34 13.74 6.07
N ALA A 97 -8.02 12.72 5.28
CA ALA A 97 -6.94 11.78 5.55
C ALA A 97 -5.81 12.00 4.54
N VAL A 98 -4.57 11.73 4.94
CA VAL A 98 -3.44 11.72 4.00
C VAL A 98 -3.41 10.34 3.35
N MET A 99 -3.58 10.30 2.03
CA MET A 99 -3.40 9.09 1.26
C MET A 99 -1.94 9.00 0.84
N GLU A 100 -1.31 7.86 1.11
CA GLU A 100 0.09 7.59 0.81
C GLU A 100 0.19 6.52 -0.28
N LEU A 101 1.15 6.70 -1.19
CA LEU A 101 1.52 5.70 -2.18
C LEU A 101 2.93 5.23 -1.92
N HIS A 102 3.14 3.92 -2.01
CA HIS A 102 4.42 3.25 -1.80
C HIS A 102 4.85 2.52 -3.07
N GLY A 103 6.10 2.72 -3.52
CA GLY A 103 6.59 2.04 -4.73
C GLY A 103 6.63 0.51 -4.62
N ALA A 104 6.69 -0.02 -3.39
CA ALA A 104 6.59 -1.46 -3.12
C ALA A 104 5.20 -2.05 -3.44
N GLU A 105 4.16 -1.20 -3.51
CA GLU A 105 2.77 -1.63 -3.75
C GLU A 105 2.28 -1.31 -5.18
N THR A 106 3.20 -1.03 -6.11
CA THR A 106 2.85 -0.65 -7.48
C THR A 106 1.98 -1.69 -8.20
N GLU A 107 2.18 -2.98 -7.94
CA GLU A 107 1.34 -4.07 -8.48
C GLU A 107 -0.12 -3.96 -7.99
N SER A 108 -0.33 -3.64 -6.71
CA SER A 108 -1.65 -3.43 -6.12
C SER A 108 -2.38 -2.28 -6.80
N TYR A 109 -1.68 -1.14 -6.98
CA TYR A 109 -2.25 0.03 -7.67
C TYR A 109 -2.60 -0.25 -9.14
N LEU A 110 -1.78 -1.04 -9.85
CA LEU A 110 -2.08 -1.48 -11.22
C LEU A 110 -3.38 -2.28 -11.28
N GLN A 111 -3.59 -3.20 -10.35
CA GLN A 111 -4.84 -3.96 -10.27
C GLN A 111 -6.03 -3.04 -9.97
N GLY A 112 -5.85 -2.08 -9.07
CA GLY A 112 -6.88 -1.09 -8.72
C GLY A 112 -7.31 -0.23 -9.91
N ILE A 113 -6.36 0.27 -10.70
CA ILE A 113 -6.62 1.10 -11.89
C ILE A 113 -7.18 0.26 -13.05
N SER A 114 -6.80 -1.02 -13.16
CA SER A 114 -7.26 -1.91 -14.24
C SER A 114 -8.68 -2.45 -14.01
N ALA A 115 -9.25 -2.24 -12.82
CA ALA A 115 -10.63 -2.59 -12.53
C ALA A 115 -11.61 -1.79 -13.42
N ARG A 116 -12.80 -2.36 -13.68
CA ARG A 116 -13.86 -1.70 -14.48
C ARG A 116 -14.20 -0.29 -13.97
N VAL A 117 -14.16 -0.11 -12.65
CA VAL A 117 -14.32 1.19 -11.99
C VAL A 117 -13.12 1.35 -11.04
N PRO A 118 -12.11 2.16 -11.41
CA PRO A 118 -11.02 2.50 -10.50
C PRO A 118 -11.59 3.09 -9.22
N SER A 119 -11.19 2.55 -8.07
CA SER A 119 -11.76 2.94 -6.78
C SER A 119 -10.70 3.08 -5.71
N VAL A 120 -10.84 4.11 -4.88
CA VAL A 120 -10.13 4.28 -3.61
C VAL A 120 -10.95 3.59 -2.52
N TYR A 121 -10.25 3.05 -1.54
CA TYR A 121 -10.84 2.39 -0.39
C TYR A 121 -10.75 3.30 0.82
N VAL A 122 -11.89 3.53 1.45
CA VAL A 122 -12.01 4.32 2.67
C VAL A 122 -12.27 3.36 3.81
N VAL A 123 -11.33 3.27 4.74
CA VAL A 123 -11.44 2.46 5.95
C VAL A 123 -12.01 3.34 7.06
N MET A 124 -13.16 2.96 7.56
CA MET A 124 -13.87 3.67 8.62
C MET A 124 -14.11 2.76 9.81
N ARG A 125 -14.09 3.34 11.01
CA ARG A 125 -14.47 2.65 12.25
C ARG A 125 -15.66 3.33 12.89
N ALA A 126 -16.58 2.54 13.45
CA ALA A 126 -17.69 3.09 14.22
C ALA A 126 -17.15 3.79 15.47
N ARG A 127 -17.60 5.02 15.72
CA ARG A 127 -17.28 5.78 16.94
C ARG A 127 -18.18 5.32 18.08
N ILE A 128 -17.57 5.21 19.26
CA ILE A 128 -18.27 4.96 20.53
C ILE A 128 -18.14 6.24 21.38
N ALA A 129 -19.01 7.22 21.10
CA ALA A 129 -19.02 8.53 21.76
C ALA A 129 -20.46 9.09 21.83
N GLU A 130 -20.68 10.10 22.67
CA GLU A 130 -22.01 10.71 22.86
C GLU A 130 -22.56 11.35 21.57
N ASP A 131 -21.69 11.85 20.69
CA ASP A 131 -22.03 12.50 19.43
C ASP A 131 -22.15 11.54 18.24
N ALA A 132 -21.98 10.22 18.46
CA ALA A 132 -21.97 9.19 17.43
C ALA A 132 -23.28 9.14 16.61
N ALA A 133 -24.40 9.65 17.14
CA ALA A 133 -25.65 9.76 16.38
C ALA A 133 -25.53 10.74 15.18
N SER A 134 -24.71 11.78 15.32
CA SER A 134 -24.46 12.79 14.28
C SER A 134 -23.16 12.53 13.50
N ARG A 135 -22.19 11.87 14.14
CA ARG A 135 -20.85 11.59 13.61
C ARG A 135 -20.46 10.13 13.87
N PRO A 136 -21.13 9.16 13.21
CA PRO A 136 -21.01 7.75 13.58
C PRO A 136 -19.67 7.12 13.23
N PHE A 137 -18.86 7.74 12.38
CA PHE A 137 -17.63 7.13 11.87
C PHE A 137 -16.39 7.99 12.11
N GLU A 138 -15.27 7.30 12.32
CA GLU A 138 -13.93 7.84 12.22
C GLU A 138 -13.27 7.28 10.97
N VAL A 139 -12.68 8.16 10.15
CA VAL A 139 -11.87 7.72 9.00
C VAL A 139 -10.50 7.32 9.53
N VAL A 140 -10.15 6.04 9.36
CA VAL A 140 -8.88 5.46 9.83
C VAL A 140 -7.82 5.62 8.75
N LEU A 141 -8.15 5.24 7.52
CA LEU A 141 -7.23 5.19 6.40
C LEU A 141 -7.96 5.45 5.08
N VAL A 142 -7.26 6.05 4.13
CA VAL A 142 -7.67 6.13 2.72
C VAL A 142 -6.55 5.55 1.89
N THR A 143 -6.82 4.47 1.16
CA THR A 143 -5.82 3.76 0.35
C THR A 143 -6.27 3.55 -1.08
N ALA A 144 -5.31 3.61 -2.01
CA ALA A 144 -5.50 3.23 -3.41
C ALA A 144 -5.18 1.74 -3.66
N SER A 145 -4.64 1.04 -2.67
CA SER A 145 -4.18 -0.35 -2.73
C SER A 145 -5.35 -1.32 -2.46
N PRO A 146 -5.81 -2.12 -3.43
CA PRO A 146 -6.83 -3.14 -3.17
C PRO A 146 -6.37 -4.21 -2.18
N PHE A 147 -5.08 -4.53 -2.13
CA PHE A 147 -4.54 -5.54 -1.19
C PHE A 147 -4.58 -5.06 0.25
N GLU A 148 -4.10 -3.84 0.52
CA GLU A 148 -4.19 -3.26 1.87
C GLU A 148 -5.65 -3.15 2.32
N ALA A 149 -6.55 -2.72 1.43
CA ALA A 149 -7.97 -2.66 1.73
C ALA A 149 -8.58 -4.03 2.05
N GLN A 150 -8.09 -5.10 1.43
CA GLN A 150 -8.53 -6.46 1.71
C GLN A 150 -8.11 -6.91 3.11
N ASP A 151 -6.88 -6.61 3.53
CA ASP A 151 -6.38 -6.97 4.86
C ASP A 151 -7.24 -6.36 5.98
N TYR A 152 -7.69 -5.10 5.79
CA TYR A 152 -8.64 -4.47 6.70
C TYR A 152 -10.04 -5.09 6.63
N ALA A 153 -10.51 -5.46 5.44
CA ALA A 153 -11.81 -6.09 5.27
C ALA A 153 -11.89 -7.47 5.95
N ASP A 154 -10.78 -8.21 5.99
CA ASP A 154 -10.71 -9.57 6.55
C ASP A 154 -10.72 -9.58 8.09
N THR A 155 -10.34 -8.48 8.75
CA THR A 155 -10.34 -8.35 10.22
C THR A 155 -11.76 -8.16 10.77
N GLY A 156 -12.65 -7.49 10.01
CA GLY A 156 -14.07 -7.35 10.33
C GLY A 156 -14.43 -6.34 11.43
N GLU A 157 -13.46 -5.66 12.04
CA GLU A 157 -13.69 -4.54 12.96
C GLU A 157 -13.91 -3.22 12.22
N GLU A 158 -13.27 -3.06 11.06
CA GLU A 158 -13.36 -1.90 10.19
C GLU A 158 -14.41 -2.07 9.07
N ILE A 159 -15.00 -0.95 8.68
CA ILE A 159 -15.88 -0.83 7.52
C ILE A 159 -15.04 -0.31 6.36
N VAL A 160 -14.87 -1.15 5.33
CA VAL A 160 -14.15 -0.78 4.11
C VAL A 160 -15.16 -0.40 3.02
N GLU A 161 -15.20 0.88 2.67
CA GLU A 161 -16.06 1.38 1.60
C GLU A 161 -15.27 1.62 0.32
N LYS A 162 -15.83 1.15 -0.81
CA LYS A 162 -15.24 1.30 -2.14
C LYS A 162 -15.82 2.54 -2.82
N VAL A 163 -14.99 3.55 -3.04
CA VAL A 163 -15.39 4.85 -3.62
C VAL A 163 -14.74 5.04 -4.98
N ALA A 164 -15.54 5.39 -6.00
CA ALA A 164 -15.01 5.63 -7.34
C ALA A 164 -13.98 6.78 -7.34
N MET A 165 -12.83 6.54 -7.99
CA MET A 165 -11.78 7.54 -8.09
C MET A 165 -12.18 8.67 -9.04
N PRO A 166 -12.03 9.94 -8.65
CA PRO A 166 -12.04 11.06 -9.58
C PRO A 166 -10.93 10.92 -10.62
N GLU A 167 -11.16 11.41 -11.84
CA GLU A 167 -10.20 11.29 -12.95
C GLU A 167 -8.80 11.82 -12.60
N GLY A 168 -8.74 12.93 -11.86
CA GLY A 168 -7.46 13.50 -11.40
C GLY A 168 -6.68 12.57 -10.46
N LEU A 169 -7.38 11.81 -9.61
CA LEU A 169 -6.75 10.85 -8.70
C LEU A 169 -6.27 9.62 -9.46
N VAL A 170 -7.05 9.14 -10.44
CA VAL A 170 -6.62 8.05 -11.34
C VAL A 170 -5.35 8.43 -12.10
N ALA A 171 -5.30 9.65 -12.64
CA ALA A 171 -4.12 10.14 -13.36
C ALA A 171 -2.89 10.20 -12.45
N TRP A 172 -3.05 10.69 -11.21
CA TRP A 172 -1.96 10.77 -10.24
C TRP A 172 -1.42 9.40 -9.83
N VAL A 173 -2.28 8.43 -9.50
CA VAL A 173 -1.83 7.07 -9.17
C VAL A 173 -1.19 6.41 -10.39
N ARG A 174 -1.71 6.64 -11.60
CA ARG A 174 -1.12 6.10 -12.84
C ARG A 174 0.28 6.64 -13.09
N GLU A 175 0.49 7.95 -12.91
CA GLU A 175 1.82 8.57 -13.07
C GLU A 175 2.82 8.00 -12.06
N PHE A 176 2.39 7.85 -10.79
CA PHE A 176 3.22 7.23 -9.75
C PHE A 176 3.63 5.80 -10.12
N VAL A 177 2.67 4.99 -10.59
CA VAL A 177 2.91 3.63 -11.03
C VAL A 177 3.84 3.59 -12.25
N GLU A 178 3.65 4.46 -13.25
CA GLU A 178 4.52 4.49 -14.44
C GLU A 178 5.97 4.86 -14.09
N GLU A 179 6.18 5.72 -13.10
CA GLU A 179 7.51 6.11 -12.65
C GLU A 179 8.20 5.04 -11.79
N HIS A 180 7.45 4.32 -10.95
CA HIS A 180 8.03 3.47 -9.90
C HIS A 180 7.84 1.97 -10.14
N HIS A 181 6.95 1.55 -11.04
CA HIS A 181 6.71 0.15 -11.30
C HIS A 181 7.89 -0.45 -12.07
N GLN A 182 8.65 -1.29 -11.37
CA GLN A 182 9.65 -2.17 -11.96
C GLN A 182 9.07 -3.57 -11.93
N GLU A 183 8.96 -4.22 -13.10
CA GLU A 183 8.64 -5.63 -13.16
C GLU A 183 9.79 -6.42 -12.51
N GLU A 184 9.66 -6.72 -11.22
CA GLU A 184 10.62 -7.60 -10.56
C GLU A 184 10.38 -9.02 -11.07
N GLU A 185 11.26 -9.48 -11.96
CA GLU A 185 11.31 -10.89 -12.31
C GLU A 185 11.53 -11.70 -11.03
N PHE A 186 10.52 -12.48 -10.64
CA PHE A 186 10.57 -13.32 -9.46
C PHE A 186 11.76 -14.30 -9.55
N LYS A 187 12.89 -13.95 -8.94
CA LYS A 187 14.04 -14.83 -8.79
C LYS A 187 13.74 -15.82 -7.69
N LYS A 188 13.18 -16.96 -8.08
CA LYS A 188 13.05 -18.13 -7.20
C LYS A 188 14.40 -18.39 -6.52
N ARG A 189 14.47 -18.26 -5.19
CA ARG A 189 15.66 -18.67 -4.43
C ARG A 189 15.98 -20.12 -4.77
N ARG A 190 17.10 -20.36 -5.41
CA ARG A 190 17.61 -21.71 -5.61
C ARG A 190 18.19 -22.11 -4.25
N ARG A 191 17.65 -23.15 -3.63
CA ARG A 191 18.26 -23.73 -2.43
C ARG A 191 19.66 -24.20 -2.83
N ASP A 192 20.69 -23.61 -2.26
CA ASP A 192 22.04 -24.12 -2.40
C ASP A 192 22.03 -25.55 -1.88
N LYS A 193 22.32 -26.50 -2.78
CA LYS A 193 22.49 -27.89 -2.41
C LYS A 193 23.85 -27.96 -1.72
N THR A 194 23.86 -28.11 -0.40
CA THR A 194 25.06 -28.58 0.31
C THR A 194 25.46 -29.91 -0.33
N ASP A 195 26.70 -29.98 -0.82
CA ASP A 195 27.26 -31.22 -1.37
C ASP A 195 27.48 -32.22 -0.23
N VAL A 196 26.63 -33.25 -0.18
CA VAL A 196 26.68 -34.29 0.87
C VAL A 196 27.74 -35.36 0.55
N ASN A 197 28.37 -35.30 -0.64
CA ASN A 197 29.44 -36.23 -1.04
C ASN A 197 30.84 -35.60 -0.92
N GLY A 198 30.95 -34.38 -0.39
CA GLY A 198 32.24 -33.77 -0.09
C GLY A 198 32.98 -34.61 0.94
N VAL A 199 34.04 -35.29 0.52
CA VAL A 199 34.98 -35.95 1.44
C VAL A 199 35.81 -34.84 2.07
N GLU A 200 35.36 -34.33 3.22
CA GLU A 200 36.13 -33.40 4.06
C GLU A 200 37.18 -34.19 4.86
N ASP A 201 38.24 -34.62 4.19
CA ASP A 201 39.45 -35.06 4.90
C ASP A 201 40.14 -33.80 5.45
N GLY A 202 40.18 -33.70 6.78
CA GLY A 202 40.60 -32.53 7.57
C GLY A 202 41.54 -31.50 6.94
N ILE A 203 41.25 -30.22 7.19
CA ILE A 203 42.00 -29.07 6.70
C ILE A 203 43.42 -29.06 7.28
N GLY A 204 44.45 -29.33 6.46
CA GLY A 204 45.86 -29.11 6.80
C GLY A 204 46.82 -30.26 6.48
N ASP A 205 48.04 -30.21 7.03
CA ASP A 205 49.06 -31.24 6.83
C ASP A 205 48.61 -32.58 7.46
N PRO A 206 48.68 -33.70 6.73
CA PRO A 206 48.30 -35.02 7.23
C PRO A 206 49.03 -35.46 8.51
N ARG A 207 50.18 -34.86 8.84
CA ARG A 207 51.03 -35.24 9.99
C ARG A 207 50.71 -34.50 11.29
N ILE A 208 50.00 -33.37 11.22
CA ILE A 208 49.74 -32.53 12.39
C ILE A 208 48.25 -32.63 12.75
N HIS A 209 47.96 -33.19 13.93
CA HIS A 209 46.60 -33.26 14.44
C HIS A 209 46.11 -31.87 14.83
N GLN A 210 45.07 -31.36 14.15
CA GLN A 210 44.42 -30.10 14.50
C GLN A 210 43.20 -30.37 15.38
N ILE A 211 42.93 -29.47 16.33
CA ILE A 211 41.80 -29.61 17.27
C ILE A 211 40.45 -29.45 16.55
N SER A 212 40.44 -28.78 15.39
CA SER A 212 39.25 -28.58 14.54
C SER A 212 38.89 -29.79 13.67
N ASP A 213 39.72 -30.82 13.60
CA ASP A 213 39.49 -32.01 12.79
C ASP A 213 38.69 -33.04 13.60
N VAL A 214 37.41 -33.22 13.27
CA VAL A 214 36.49 -34.06 14.05
C VAL A 214 36.65 -35.55 13.69
N TYR A 215 37.09 -35.88 12.46
CA TYR A 215 37.32 -37.25 12.04
C TYR A 215 38.24 -37.35 10.81
N ARG A 216 39.28 -38.18 10.88
CA ARG A 216 40.19 -38.47 9.75
C ARG A 216 40.22 -39.97 9.47
N ALA A 217 39.98 -40.36 8.21
CA ALA A 217 40.00 -41.76 7.82
C ALA A 217 41.41 -42.37 8.00
N PRO A 218 41.54 -43.59 8.56
CA PRO A 218 42.83 -44.21 8.85
C PRO A 218 43.69 -44.41 7.58
N ASP A 219 43.06 -44.53 6.42
CA ASP A 219 43.72 -44.78 5.13
C ASP A 219 44.51 -43.56 4.64
N ALA A 220 44.07 -42.35 4.98
CA ALA A 220 44.76 -41.10 4.66
C ALA A 220 46.08 -40.95 5.44
N SER A 221 46.12 -41.45 6.68
CA SER A 221 47.33 -41.44 7.51
C SER A 221 48.43 -42.42 7.03
N ARG A 222 48.04 -43.51 6.35
CA ARG A 222 48.97 -44.51 5.81
C ARG A 222 49.73 -44.02 4.59
N LYS A 223 49.12 -43.19 3.74
CA LYS A 223 49.77 -42.66 2.51
C LYS A 223 50.93 -41.70 2.80
N GLY A 224 50.96 -41.06 3.96
CA GLY A 224 52.05 -40.14 4.37
C GLY A 224 53.30 -40.80 4.95
N ARG A 225 53.31 -42.14 5.13
CA ARG A 225 54.34 -42.90 5.85
C ARG A 225 55.19 -43.81 4.94
N VAL A 226 55.15 -43.60 3.63
CA VAL A 226 56.00 -44.33 2.68
C VAL A 226 57.24 -43.48 2.38
N HIS A 227 58.25 -43.58 3.26
CA HIS A 227 59.64 -43.22 3.02
C HIS A 227 60.53 -44.12 3.87
#